data_AF-A0A7J5E8S4-F1
#
_entry.id   AF-A0A7J5E8S4-F1
#
_cell.length_a   1.000
_cell.length_b   1.000
_cell.length_c   1.000
_cell.angle_alpha   90.00
_cell.angle_beta   90.00
_cell.angle_gamma   90.00
#
_symmetry.space_group_name_H-M   'P 1'
#
loop_
_entity.id
_entity.type
_entity.pdbx_description
1 polymer ?
#
loop_
_entity_poly.entity_id
_entity_poly.type
_entity_poly.pdbx_seq_one_letter_code
_entity_poly.pdbx_strand_id
1 'polypeptide(L)'
;DMVILAHEIVCEYPAKNKKEKITSTYVDYGDDEIYTAISKTVGLPAAIAAKLILTGELTLKGAYIPTHPVIYTKVLEELKTVGINFREKIEEL
;
A
#
# COMPACT_ATOMS: atom_id res chain seq x y z
N ASP A 1 2.17 18.02 -8.01
CA ASP A 1 3.03 16.93 -8.55
C ASP A 1 2.17 15.70 -8.84
N MET A 2 2.78 14.57 -9.20
CA MET A 2 2.07 13.32 -9.48
C MET A 2 2.93 12.14 -9.02
N VAL A 3 2.29 11.14 -8.39
CA VAL A 3 2.91 9.87 -8.02
C VAL A 3 2.19 8.75 -8.77
N ILE A 4 2.97 7.89 -9.41
CA ILE A 4 2.48 6.67 -10.08
C ILE A 4 3.26 5.49 -9.51
N LEU A 5 2.53 4.47 -9.03
CA LEU A 5 3.08 3.19 -8.62
C LEU A 5 2.33 2.07 -9.34
N ALA A 6 3.06 1.18 -10.00
CA ALA A 6 2.51 0.02 -10.68
C ALA A 6 3.29 -1.23 -10.28
N HIS A 7 2.57 -2.24 -9.80
CA HIS A 7 3.07 -3.60 -9.65
C HIS A 7 2.46 -4.48 -10.73
N GLU A 8 3.29 -5.25 -11.42
CA GLU A 8 2.85 -6.32 -12.31
C GLU A 8 3.36 -7.65 -11.76
N ILE A 9 2.43 -8.57 -11.48
CA ILE A 9 2.72 -9.85 -10.85
C ILE A 9 2.15 -10.94 -11.75
N VAL A 10 3.01 -11.85 -12.22
CA VAL A 10 2.58 -13.04 -12.95
C VAL A 10 2.53 -14.21 -11.99
N CYS A 11 1.32 -14.73 -11.77
CA CYS A 11 1.06 -15.86 -10.89
C CYS A 11 0.83 -17.13 -11.72
N GLU A 12 1.51 -18.20 -11.35
CA GLU A 12 1.29 -19.53 -11.92
C GLU A 12 0.76 -20.47 -10.85
N TYR A 13 -0.31 -21.20 -11.17
CA TYR A 13 -0.95 -22.17 -10.30
C TYR A 13 -0.90 -23.56 -10.94
N PRO A 14 0.22 -24.30 -10.82
CA PRO A 14 0.42 -25.57 -11.54
C PRO A 14 -0.66 -26.60 -11.24
N ALA A 15 -1.11 -26.69 -9.98
CA ALA A 15 -2.17 -27.62 -9.56
C ALA A 15 -3.54 -27.36 -10.22
N LYS A 16 -3.75 -26.16 -10.76
CA LYS A 16 -5.01 -25.73 -11.42
C LYS A 16 -4.86 -25.53 -12.92
N ASN A 17 -3.66 -25.77 -13.48
CA ASN A 17 -3.30 -25.44 -14.87
C ASN A 17 -3.74 -24.02 -15.26
N LYS A 18 -3.56 -23.06 -14.34
CA LYS A 18 -4.00 -21.67 -14.50
C LYS A 18 -2.81 -20.73 -14.36
N LYS A 19 -2.77 -19.70 -15.18
CA LYS A 19 -1.84 -18.58 -15.08
C LYS A 19 -2.61 -17.28 -15.14
N GLU A 20 -2.20 -16.29 -14.37
CA GLU A 20 -2.81 -14.95 -14.41
C GLU A 20 -1.77 -13.86 -14.21
N LYS A 21 -2.06 -12.68 -14.76
CA LYS A 21 -1.34 -11.44 -14.52
C LYS A 21 -2.20 -10.55 -13.65
N ILE A 22 -1.65 -10.13 -12.51
CA ILE A 22 -2.24 -9.16 -11.60
C ILE A 22 -1.48 -7.84 -11.78
N THR A 23 -2.20 -6.77 -12.11
CA THR A 23 -1.66 -5.42 -12.18
C THR A 23 -2.29 -4.58 -11.08
N SER A 24 -1.49 -4.04 -10.17
CA SER A 24 -1.94 -3.15 -9.08
C SER A 24 -1.37 -1.75 -9.32
N THR A 25 -2.24 -0.77 -9.51
CA THR A 25 -1.87 0.60 -9.89
C THR A 25 -2.40 1.61 -8.90
N TYR A 26 -1.55 2.54 -8.50
CA TYR A 26 -1.91 3.74 -7.75
C TYR A 26 -1.43 4.97 -8.52
N VAL A 27 -2.32 5.94 -8.69
CA VAL A 27 -2.05 7.23 -9.31
C VAL A 27 -2.67 8.29 -8.42
N ASP A 28 -1.87 9.27 -8.00
CA ASP A 28 -2.33 10.41 -7.23
C ASP A 28 -1.70 11.71 -7.72
N TYR A 29 -2.43 12.80 -7.51
CA TYR A 29 -2.03 14.15 -7.88
C TYR A 29 -1.97 15.02 -6.63
N GLY A 30 -1.01 15.94 -6.59
CA GLY A 30 -0.96 16.94 -5.53
C GLY A 30 -2.18 17.85 -5.60
N ASP A 31 -2.76 18.15 -4.45
CA ASP A 31 -3.95 18.99 -4.34
C ASP A 31 -3.58 20.47 -4.49
N ASP A 32 -2.45 20.87 -3.92
CA ASP A 32 -1.84 22.20 -4.05
C ASP A 32 -0.31 22.15 -3.82
N GLU A 33 0.33 23.31 -3.64
CA GLU A 33 1.78 23.42 -3.42
C GLU A 33 2.24 22.88 -2.05
N ILE A 34 1.33 22.71 -1.09
CA ILE A 34 1.59 22.22 0.26
C ILE A 34 1.27 20.71 0.34
N TYR A 35 0.06 20.34 -0.08
CA TYR A 35 -0.47 18.97 -0.07
C TYR A 35 -0.18 18.27 -1.39
N THR A 36 1.11 18.07 -1.66
CA THR A 36 1.62 17.30 -2.81
C THR A 36 1.30 15.81 -2.72
N ALA A 37 1.25 15.11 -3.85
CA ALA A 37 1.11 13.66 -3.90
C ALA A 37 2.28 12.97 -3.16
N ILE A 38 3.51 13.49 -3.30
CA ILE A 38 4.67 13.00 -2.55
C ILE A 38 4.48 13.21 -1.04
N SER A 39 4.05 14.40 -0.58
CA SER A 39 3.90 14.65 0.87
C SER A 39 2.83 13.76 1.49
N LYS A 40 1.71 13.54 0.79
CA LYS A 40 0.66 12.57 1.19
C LYS A 40 1.22 11.16 1.28
N THR A 41 1.82 10.65 0.19
CA THR A 41 2.25 9.25 0.07
C THR A 41 3.44 8.88 0.95
N VAL A 42 4.27 9.84 1.34
CA VAL A 42 5.41 9.61 2.26
C VAL A 42 5.00 9.86 3.72
N GLY A 43 4.28 10.95 3.98
CA GLY A 43 3.94 11.37 5.34
C GLY A 43 2.85 10.52 5.99
N LEU A 44 1.79 10.18 5.26
CA LEU A 44 0.64 9.45 5.82
C LEU A 44 1.02 8.05 6.33
N PRO A 45 1.79 7.20 5.61
CA PRO A 45 2.18 5.90 6.15
C PRO A 45 2.98 6.01 7.44
N ALA A 46 3.87 7.00 7.55
CA ALA A 46 4.67 7.24 8.76
C ALA A 46 3.80 7.72 9.93
N ALA A 47 2.88 8.66 9.68
CA ALA A 47 1.96 9.17 10.70
C ALA A 47 1.01 8.07 11.21
N ILE A 48 0.48 7.24 10.31
CA ILE A 48 -0.37 6.09 10.66
C ILE A 48 0.41 5.07 11.49
N ALA A 49 1.63 4.71 11.09
CA ALA A 49 2.46 3.78 11.87
C ALA A 49 2.75 4.34 13.28
N ALA A 50 3.06 5.63 13.39
CA ALA A 50 3.27 6.28 14.68
C ALA A 50 2.01 6.26 15.55
N LYS A 51 0.84 6.58 14.98
CA LYS A 51 -0.46 6.48 15.66
C LYS A 51 -0.69 5.05 16.17
N LEU A 52 -0.55 4.04 15.33
CA LEU A 52 -0.79 2.64 15.70
C LEU A 52 0.16 2.13 16.79
N ILE A 53 1.40 2.62 16.84
CA ILE A 53 2.33 2.35 17.95
C ILE A 53 1.82 3.00 19.24
N LEU A 54 1.43 4.28 19.19
CA LEU A 54 0.96 5.04 20.35
C LEU A 54 -0.36 4.51 20.92
N THR A 55 -1.25 4.00 20.07
CA THR A 55 -2.53 3.40 20.48
C THR A 55 -2.40 1.94 20.91
N GLY A 56 -1.21 1.34 20.83
CA GLY A 56 -0.96 -0.05 21.20
C GLY A 56 -1.49 -1.08 20.18
N GLU A 57 -1.85 -0.64 18.98
CA GLU A 57 -2.32 -1.51 17.90
C GLU A 57 -1.18 -2.23 17.17
N LEU A 58 0.04 -1.71 17.23
CA LEU A 58 1.26 -2.39 16.80
C LEU A 58 2.06 -2.83 18.03
N THR A 59 1.95 -4.11 18.38
CA THR A 59 2.57 -4.70 19.59
C THR A 59 3.96 -5.29 19.37
N LEU A 60 4.49 -5.22 18.14
CA LEU A 60 5.80 -5.74 17.78
C LEU A 60 6.93 -4.99 18.51
N LYS A 61 7.96 -5.71 18.93
CA LYS A 61 9.14 -5.15 19.63
C LYS A 61 10.41 -5.43 18.85
N GLY A 62 11.25 -4.40 18.69
CA GLY A 62 12.49 -4.49 17.91
C GLY A 62 12.46 -3.58 16.69
N ALA A 63 13.46 -3.72 15.82
CA ALA A 63 13.55 -2.94 14.58
C ALA A 63 12.94 -3.72 13.42
N TYR A 64 11.88 -3.17 12.81
CA TYR A 64 11.19 -3.77 11.67
C TYR A 64 11.07 -2.78 10.52
N ILE A 65 11.22 -3.32 9.32
CA ILE A 65 10.75 -2.70 8.08
C ILE A 65 9.28 -3.14 7.83
N PRO A 66 8.49 -2.40 7.00
CA PRO A 66 7.06 -2.66 6.81
C PRO A 66 6.74 -3.89 5.93
N THR A 67 7.50 -4.98 6.07
CA THR A 67 7.28 -6.27 5.40
C THR A 67 6.52 -7.27 6.28
N HIS A 68 6.35 -6.96 7.57
CA HIS A 68 5.61 -7.82 8.50
C HIS A 68 4.08 -7.61 8.33
N PRO A 69 3.26 -8.68 8.23
CA PRO A 69 1.81 -8.58 8.01
C PRO A 69 1.07 -7.69 9.01
N VAL A 70 1.39 -7.82 10.29
CA VAL A 70 0.81 -6.96 11.35
C VAL A 70 1.03 -5.46 11.09
N ILE A 71 2.13 -5.09 10.43
CA ILE A 71 2.43 -3.69 10.06
C ILE A 71 1.66 -3.33 8.79
N TYR A 72 1.94 -4.01 7.67
CA TYR A 72 1.41 -3.56 6.38
C TYR A 72 -0.10 -3.67 6.30
N THR A 73 -0.74 -4.68 6.93
CA THR A 73 -2.20 -4.85 6.85
C THR A 73 -2.90 -3.67 7.51
N LYS A 74 -2.51 -3.30 8.73
CA LYS A 74 -3.11 -2.17 9.46
C LYS A 74 -2.84 -0.83 8.80
N VAL A 75 -1.60 -0.61 8.35
CA VAL A 75 -1.23 0.64 7.68
C VAL A 75 -1.99 0.79 6.37
N LEU A 76 -2.09 -0.28 5.55
CA LEU A 76 -2.85 -0.25 4.31
C LEU A 76 -4.34 -0.02 4.58
N GLU A 77 -4.95 -0.69 5.55
CA GLU A 77 -6.36 -0.48 5.92
C GLU A 77 -6.65 0.98 6.27
N GLU A 78 -5.81 1.61 7.09
CA GLU A 78 -6.00 3.01 7.46
C GLU A 78 -5.72 3.97 6.28
N LEU A 79 -4.73 3.67 5.45
CA LEU A 79 -4.45 4.43 4.22
C LEU A 79 -5.67 4.47 3.27
N LYS A 80 -6.44 3.37 3.19
CA LYS A 80 -7.69 3.34 2.39
C LYS A 80 -8.71 4.37 2.86
N THR A 81 -8.79 4.60 4.17
CA THR A 81 -9.76 5.54 4.78
C THR A 81 -9.45 7.00 4.45
N VAL A 82 -8.18 7.31 4.14
CA VAL A 82 -7.71 8.64 3.74
C VAL A 82 -7.55 8.78 2.22
N GLY A 83 -8.13 7.85 1.45
CA GLY A 83 -8.19 7.94 -0.01
C GLY A 83 -7.05 7.26 -0.77
N ILE A 84 -6.06 6.69 -0.08
CA ILE A 84 -4.94 5.97 -0.73
C ILE A 84 -5.37 4.53 -0.99
N ASN A 85 -5.82 4.26 -2.22
CA ASN A 85 -6.33 2.97 -2.66
C ASN A 85 -5.73 2.56 -4.00
N PHE A 86 -5.30 1.29 -4.09
CA PHE A 86 -4.80 0.69 -5.31
C PHE A 86 -5.94 0.15 -6.16
N ARG A 87 -5.82 0.26 -7.48
CA ARG A 87 -6.71 -0.36 -8.47
C ARG A 87 -6.06 -1.62 -8.99
N GLU A 88 -6.75 -2.75 -8.83
CA GLU A 88 -6.26 -4.05 -9.27
C GLU A 88 -7.00 -4.53 -10.51
N LYS A 89 -6.24 -5.09 -11.46
CA LYS A 89 -6.74 -5.76 -12.65
C LYS A 89 -6.14 -7.17 -12.72
N ILE A 90 -6.99 -8.17 -12.93
CA ILE A 90 -6.57 -9.56 -13.10
C ILE A 90 -6.89 -9.99 -14.53
N GLU A 91 -5.90 -10.56 -15.22
CA GLU A 91 -6.01 -11.08 -16.58
C GLU A 91 -5.56 -12.54 -16.58
N GLU A 92 -6.35 -13.46 -17.14
CA GLU A 92 -5.91 -14.84 -17.34
C GLU A 92 -4.91 -14.90 -18.50
N LEU A 93 -3.83 -15.67 -18.34
CA LEU A 93 -2.72 -15.81 -19.29
C LEU A 93 -2.72 -17.18 -19.97
#